data_AF-A0A815D290-F1
#
_entry.id   AF-A0A815D290-F1
#
_cell.length_a   1.000
_cell.length_b   1.000
_cell.length_c   1.000
_cell.angle_alpha   90.00
_cell.angle_beta   90.00
_cell.angle_gamma   90.00
#
_symmetry.space_group_name_H-M   'P 1'
#
loop_
_entity.id
_entity.type
_entity.pdbx_description
1 polymer ?
#
loop_
_entity_poly.entity_id
_entity_poly.type
_entity_poly.pdbx_seq_one_letter_code
_entity_poly.pdbx_strand_id
1 'polypeptide(L)'
;MMTSKLWYIFATTSILMTVIKANAVVESDSAAAPDWIGIWSTDTKCNKLACCCLFDQITTSAVANETKLRIIGQVDGIGICRSNLIVFSEVNMPKDFKMPFDLFGFSLSLSLSEDSKVISAINPKDSQCNTIATRLHSAANRIEVLFSAVLLSSFVGMKTYF
;
A
#
# COMPACT_ATOMS: atom_id res chain seq x y z
N MET A 1 -62.95 -29.51 56.68
CA MET A 1 -61.68 -28.76 56.79
C MET A 1 -60.53 -29.76 56.81
N MET A 2 -59.76 -29.88 55.72
CA MET A 2 -58.30 -30.09 55.72
C MET A 2 -57.84 -30.21 54.26
N THR A 3 -56.74 -29.54 53.97
CA THR A 3 -56.40 -28.90 52.71
C THR A 3 -55.38 -29.68 51.89
N SER A 4 -55.58 -29.63 50.57
CA SER A 4 -54.64 -29.99 49.49
C SER A 4 -53.21 -29.50 49.73
N LYS A 5 -52.24 -30.33 49.34
CA LYS A 5 -50.93 -29.89 48.84
C LYS A 5 -50.48 -30.81 47.70
N LEU A 6 -50.75 -30.39 46.46
CA LEU A 6 -50.11 -30.94 45.27
C LEU A 6 -49.06 -29.93 44.82
N TRP A 7 -47.79 -30.31 44.89
CA TRP A 7 -46.66 -29.52 44.42
C TRP A 7 -46.45 -29.79 42.93
N TYR A 8 -46.59 -28.77 42.08
CA TYR A 8 -46.17 -28.81 40.68
C TYR A 8 -44.80 -28.16 40.55
N ILE A 9 -43.79 -28.97 40.23
CA ILE A 9 -42.44 -28.52 39.87
C ILE A 9 -42.42 -28.37 38.35
N PHE A 10 -42.37 -27.13 37.86
CA PHE A 10 -42.07 -26.85 36.45
C PHE A 10 -40.55 -26.78 36.28
N ALA A 11 -39.96 -27.80 35.66
CA ALA A 11 -38.58 -27.77 35.19
C ALA A 11 -38.57 -27.15 33.78
N THR A 12 -38.08 -25.92 33.66
CA THR A 12 -37.84 -25.26 32.37
C THR A 12 -36.41 -25.51 31.92
N THR A 13 -36.23 -26.43 30.96
CA THR A 13 -34.96 -26.60 30.24
C THR A 13 -34.85 -25.58 29.13
N SER A 14 -34.01 -24.55 29.32
CA SER A 14 -33.59 -23.64 28.26
C SER A 14 -32.56 -24.31 27.35
N ILE A 15 -32.92 -24.53 26.08
CA ILE A 15 -31.99 -24.95 25.03
C ILE A 15 -31.40 -23.68 24.40
N LEU A 16 -30.12 -23.45 24.64
CA LEU A 16 -29.34 -22.39 24.00
C LEU A 16 -28.90 -22.89 22.62
N MET A 17 -29.58 -22.46 21.55
CA MET A 17 -29.12 -22.69 20.17
C MET A 17 -28.14 -21.58 19.77
N THR A 18 -26.86 -21.90 19.72
CA THR A 18 -25.83 -21.01 19.17
C THR A 18 -25.82 -21.15 17.65
N VAL A 19 -26.32 -20.15 16.92
CA VAL A 19 -26.21 -20.07 15.47
C VAL A 19 -24.79 -19.61 15.12
N ILE A 20 -23.90 -20.57 14.80
CA ILE A 20 -22.58 -20.27 14.26
C ILE A 20 -22.75 -19.94 12.78
N LYS A 21 -22.77 -18.65 12.45
CA LYS A 21 -22.76 -18.18 11.07
C LYS A 21 -21.33 -18.32 10.54
N ALA A 22 -21.02 -19.47 9.95
CA ALA A 22 -19.76 -19.67 9.24
C ALA A 22 -19.80 -18.85 7.95
N ASN A 23 -19.25 -17.64 7.99
CA ASN A 23 -18.92 -16.89 6.78
C ASN A 23 -17.69 -17.55 6.16
N ALA A 24 -17.90 -18.50 5.25
CA ALA A 24 -16.85 -18.98 4.37
C ALA A 24 -16.48 -17.83 3.42
N VAL A 25 -15.33 -17.19 3.68
CA VAL A 25 -14.69 -16.31 2.70
C VAL A 25 -14.14 -17.23 1.63
N VAL A 26 -14.84 -17.31 0.50
CA VAL A 26 -14.33 -17.96 -0.70
C VAL A 26 -13.32 -16.98 -1.30
N GLU A 27 -12.04 -17.15 -0.98
CA GLU A 27 -10.95 -16.51 -1.73
C GLU A 27 -10.95 -17.17 -3.11
N SER A 28 -11.62 -16.53 -4.07
CA SER A 28 -11.53 -16.95 -5.47
C SER A 28 -10.13 -16.63 -5.96
N ASP A 29 -9.33 -17.68 -6.11
CA ASP A 29 -7.93 -17.66 -6.54
C ASP A 29 -7.82 -17.35 -8.06
N SER A 30 -8.46 -16.27 -8.51
CA SER A 30 -8.11 -15.69 -9.81
C SER A 30 -6.72 -15.10 -9.63
N ALA A 31 -5.73 -15.59 -10.39
CA ALA A 31 -4.38 -15.05 -10.40
C ALA A 31 -4.45 -13.51 -10.43
N ALA A 32 -4.14 -12.89 -9.28
CA ALA A 32 -4.34 -11.47 -9.11
C ALA A 32 -3.43 -10.73 -10.08
N ALA A 33 -3.98 -9.78 -10.83
CA ALA A 33 -3.17 -8.89 -11.64
C ALA A 33 -2.15 -8.16 -10.73
N PRO A 34 -0.92 -7.92 -11.20
CA PRO A 34 0.12 -7.31 -10.38
C PRO A 34 -0.30 -5.89 -9.98
N ASP A 35 -0.39 -5.63 -8.67
CA ASP A 35 -0.67 -4.29 -8.16
C ASP A 35 0.65 -3.55 -7.96
N TRP A 36 1.06 -2.73 -8.93
CA TRP A 36 2.28 -1.96 -8.83
C TRP A 36 2.14 -0.65 -8.05
N ILE A 37 0.93 -0.19 -7.72
CA ILE A 37 0.67 1.15 -7.19
C ILE A 37 0.81 1.16 -5.66
N GLY A 38 1.56 2.08 -5.09
CA GLY A 38 1.71 2.19 -3.64
C GLY A 38 2.89 3.02 -3.16
N ILE A 39 3.09 3.01 -1.85
CA ILE A 39 4.25 3.59 -1.19
C ILE A 39 5.06 2.44 -0.58
N TRP A 40 6.36 2.45 -0.82
CA TRP A 40 7.27 1.36 -0.51
C TRP A 40 8.44 1.89 0.32
N SER A 41 8.71 1.26 1.46
CA SER A 41 9.87 1.54 2.29
C SER A 41 11.04 0.67 1.84
N THR A 42 12.13 1.29 1.41
CA THR A 42 13.36 0.59 1.00
C THR A 42 14.15 0.05 2.20
N ASP A 43 14.90 -1.01 1.98
CA ASP A 43 15.87 -1.53 2.94
C ASP A 43 17.22 -0.83 2.81
N THR A 44 18.06 -0.93 3.84
CA THR A 44 19.38 -0.29 3.88
C THR A 44 20.50 -1.24 3.43
N LYS A 45 20.19 -2.28 2.65
CA LYS A 45 21.16 -3.33 2.28
C LYS A 45 22.01 -2.99 1.06
N CYS A 46 21.58 -2.06 0.24
CA CYS A 46 22.37 -1.61 -0.90
C CYS A 46 23.64 -0.87 -0.44
N ASN A 47 24.78 -1.24 -0.99
CA ASN A 47 26.08 -0.66 -0.63
C ASN A 47 26.27 0.71 -1.27
N LYS A 48 25.91 1.78 -0.56
CA LYS A 48 26.05 3.18 -1.01
C LYS A 48 27.48 3.60 -1.36
N LEU A 49 28.49 2.90 -0.86
CA LEU A 49 29.90 3.19 -1.20
C LEU A 49 30.28 2.65 -2.58
N ALA A 50 29.53 1.69 -3.12
CA ALA A 50 29.76 1.07 -4.42
C ALA A 50 28.67 1.42 -5.45
N CYS A 51 27.46 1.76 -5.01
CA CYS A 51 26.26 1.81 -5.83
C CYS A 51 25.47 3.12 -5.69
N CYS A 52 24.64 3.40 -6.70
CA CYS A 52 23.52 4.33 -6.61
C CYS A 52 22.31 3.58 -6.03
N CYS A 53 22.04 3.78 -4.74
CA CYS A 53 21.00 3.06 -4.02
C CYS A 53 19.72 3.88 -3.93
N LEU A 54 18.58 3.28 -4.28
CA LEU A 54 17.29 3.79 -3.82
C LEU A 54 17.24 3.72 -2.29
N PHE A 55 16.72 4.76 -1.64
CA PHE A 55 16.63 4.78 -0.18
C PHE A 55 15.38 5.54 0.30
N ASP A 56 15.08 5.40 1.60
CA ASP A 56 13.87 5.87 2.27
C ASP A 56 12.60 5.30 1.64
N GLN A 57 11.94 6.03 0.74
CA GLN A 57 10.66 5.66 0.16
C GLN A 57 10.64 5.73 -1.36
N ILE A 58 9.90 4.80 -1.96
CA ILE A 58 9.53 4.79 -3.37
C ILE A 58 8.02 4.92 -3.45
N THR A 59 7.53 5.85 -4.25
CA THR A 59 6.11 6.00 -4.56
C THR A 59 5.87 5.62 -6.01
N THR A 60 4.90 4.73 -6.22
CA THR A 60 4.45 4.31 -7.55
C THR A 60 2.98 4.68 -7.73
N SER A 61 2.65 5.36 -8.83
CA SER A 61 1.29 5.82 -9.11
C SER A 61 0.90 5.64 -10.57
N ALA A 62 -0.38 5.36 -10.81
CA ALA A 62 -0.93 5.31 -12.16
C ALA A 62 -1.11 6.72 -12.73
N VAL A 63 -0.72 6.90 -13.99
CA VAL A 63 -0.91 8.14 -14.75
C VAL A 63 -1.39 7.82 -16.17
N ALA A 64 -1.84 8.86 -16.89
CA ALA A 64 -2.33 8.73 -18.27
C ALA A 64 -3.40 7.63 -18.43
N ASN A 65 -4.47 7.70 -17.62
CA ASN A 65 -5.55 6.69 -17.59
C ASN A 65 -5.04 5.27 -17.35
N GLU A 66 -4.12 5.10 -16.39
CA GLU A 66 -3.57 3.80 -15.98
C GLU A 66 -2.71 3.08 -17.04
N THR A 67 -2.38 3.75 -18.14
CA THR A 67 -1.49 3.18 -19.18
C THR A 67 -0.01 3.28 -18.81
N LYS A 68 0.33 4.17 -17.87
CA LYS A 68 1.69 4.40 -17.40
C LYS A 68 1.80 4.31 -15.89
N LEU A 69 2.94 3.79 -15.44
CA LEU A 69 3.37 3.79 -14.05
C LEU A 69 4.40 4.89 -13.86
N ARG A 70 4.10 5.83 -12.97
CA ARG A 70 5.04 6.84 -12.50
C ARG A 70 5.76 6.31 -11.26
N ILE A 71 7.09 6.42 -11.24
CA ILE A 71 7.96 5.98 -10.16
C ILE A 71 8.71 7.21 -9.65
N ILE A 72 8.55 7.50 -8.36
CA ILE A 72 9.24 8.59 -7.66
C ILE A 72 10.00 7.99 -6.49
N GLY A 73 11.27 8.35 -6.33
CA GLY A 73 12.07 7.89 -5.19
C GLY A 73 13.26 8.79 -4.95
N GLN A 74 14.02 8.49 -3.90
CA GLN A 74 15.29 9.15 -3.63
C GLN A 74 16.44 8.18 -3.86
N VAL A 75 17.56 8.67 -4.40
CA VAL A 75 18.79 7.89 -4.55
C VAL A 75 19.97 8.55 -3.88
N ASP A 76 20.85 7.72 -3.34
CA ASP A 76 22.06 8.14 -2.65
C ASP A 76 23.18 7.13 -2.91
N GLY A 77 24.44 7.57 -2.80
CA GLY A 77 25.61 6.73 -2.93
C GLY A 77 26.74 7.36 -3.73
N ILE A 78 27.42 6.58 -4.56
CA ILE A 78 28.61 7.03 -5.30
C ILE A 78 28.29 7.59 -6.69
N GLY A 79 29.23 8.31 -7.30
CA GLY A 79 29.11 8.84 -8.65
C GLY A 79 28.09 9.97 -8.75
N ILE A 80 27.16 9.85 -9.70
CA ILE A 80 26.10 10.85 -9.91
C ILE A 80 25.12 10.93 -8.73
N CYS A 81 25.07 9.92 -7.86
CA CYS A 81 24.09 9.84 -6.77
C CYS A 81 24.55 10.46 -5.44
N ARG A 82 25.69 11.16 -5.39
CA ARG A 82 26.32 11.68 -4.16
C ARG A 82 25.55 12.77 -3.39
N SER A 83 24.40 13.22 -3.90
CA SER A 83 23.74 14.44 -3.39
C SER A 83 22.27 14.25 -3.03
N ASN A 84 21.82 13.02 -2.71
CA ASN A 84 20.41 12.72 -2.46
C ASN A 84 19.53 13.25 -3.62
N LEU A 85 19.53 12.52 -4.73
CA LEU A 85 18.79 12.93 -5.91
C LEU A 85 17.36 12.37 -5.85
N ILE A 86 16.38 13.23 -6.15
CA ILE A 86 15.02 12.77 -6.40
C ILE A 86 14.96 12.25 -7.82
N VAL A 87 14.53 11.00 -7.96
CA VAL A 87 14.31 10.31 -9.22
C VAL A 87 12.85 10.39 -9.58
N PHE A 88 12.60 10.67 -10.86
CA PHE A 88 11.29 10.64 -11.47
C PHE A 88 11.39 9.87 -12.79
N SER A 89 10.54 8.87 -12.97
CA SER A 89 10.46 8.10 -14.22
C SER A 89 9.01 7.70 -14.52
N GLU A 90 8.69 7.59 -15.80
CA GLU A 90 7.41 7.08 -16.28
C GLU A 90 7.66 5.93 -17.25
N VAL A 91 7.10 4.77 -16.93
CA VAL A 91 7.18 3.56 -17.75
C VAL A 91 5.77 3.11 -18.13
N ASN A 92 5.64 2.24 -19.14
CA ASN A 92 4.35 1.61 -19.43
C ASN A 92 3.91 0.76 -18.23
N MET A 93 2.62 0.74 -17.94
CA MET A 93 2.08 -0.07 -16.84
C MET A 93 2.44 -1.54 -17.05
N PRO A 94 3.19 -2.19 -16.13
CA PRO A 94 3.61 -3.57 -16.33
C PRO A 94 2.41 -4.52 -16.23
N LYS A 95 2.36 -5.49 -17.13
CA LYS A 95 1.35 -6.56 -17.09
C LYS A 95 1.80 -7.77 -16.27
N ASP A 96 3.12 -7.89 -16.06
CA ASP A 96 3.76 -8.98 -15.36
C ASP A 96 4.33 -8.51 -14.01
N PHE A 97 4.76 -9.46 -13.18
CA PHE A 97 5.44 -9.22 -11.90
C PHE A 97 6.90 -8.80 -12.06
N LYS A 98 7.38 -8.56 -13.29
CA LYS A 98 8.75 -8.12 -13.57
C LYS A 98 8.76 -7.05 -14.65
N MET A 99 9.65 -6.07 -14.51
CA MET A 99 9.92 -5.08 -15.55
C MET A 99 11.39 -4.65 -15.56
N PRO A 100 11.95 -4.32 -16.74
CA PRO A 100 13.20 -3.59 -16.80
C PRO A 100 13.00 -2.15 -16.32
N PHE A 101 13.99 -1.59 -15.66
CA PHE A 101 13.99 -0.21 -15.20
C PHE A 101 15.38 0.39 -15.33
N ASP A 102 15.50 1.42 -16.17
CA ASP A 102 16.75 2.14 -16.36
C ASP A 102 16.75 3.41 -15.51
N LEU A 103 17.83 3.59 -14.75
CA LEU A 103 18.02 4.72 -13.87
C LEU A 103 19.43 5.27 -14.04
N PHE A 104 19.56 6.50 -14.53
CA PHE A 104 20.86 7.13 -14.80
C PHE A 104 21.82 6.27 -15.64
N GLY A 105 21.29 5.49 -16.59
CA GLY A 105 22.08 4.55 -17.41
C GLY A 105 22.41 3.22 -16.74
N PHE A 106 21.95 2.98 -15.51
CA PHE A 106 22.00 1.68 -14.86
C PHE A 106 20.72 0.89 -15.15
N SER A 107 20.87 -0.27 -15.77
CA SER A 107 19.75 -1.19 -15.99
C SER A 107 19.52 -2.06 -14.78
N LEU A 108 18.35 -1.93 -14.18
CA LEU A 108 17.84 -2.73 -13.08
C LEU A 108 16.68 -3.60 -13.57
N SER A 109 16.46 -4.72 -12.89
CA SER A 109 15.23 -5.51 -13.02
C SER A 109 14.40 -5.31 -11.76
N LEU A 110 13.22 -4.72 -11.90
CA LEU A 110 12.24 -4.63 -10.82
C LEU A 110 11.38 -5.89 -10.84
N SER A 111 11.21 -6.53 -9.69
CA SER A 111 10.29 -7.65 -9.50
C SER A 111 9.34 -7.31 -8.36
N LEU A 112 8.05 -7.53 -8.58
CA LEU A 112 6.99 -7.46 -7.57
C LEU A 112 6.70 -8.87 -7.07
N SER A 113 6.48 -9.05 -5.77
CA SER A 113 6.00 -10.32 -5.21
C SER A 113 4.56 -10.59 -5.64
N GLU A 114 4.16 -11.86 -5.72
CA GLU A 114 2.80 -12.25 -6.12
C GLU A 114 1.71 -11.66 -5.21
N ASP A 115 2.01 -11.54 -3.90
CA ASP A 115 1.13 -10.89 -2.93
C ASP A 115 1.20 -9.35 -2.95
N SER A 116 1.98 -8.80 -3.88
CA SER A 116 2.19 -7.37 -4.08
C SER A 116 2.73 -6.62 -2.84
N LYS A 117 3.35 -7.30 -1.87
CA LYS A 117 3.89 -6.66 -0.66
C LYS A 117 5.35 -6.25 -0.75
N VAL A 118 6.10 -6.78 -1.70
CA VAL A 118 7.54 -6.54 -1.82
C VAL A 118 7.90 -6.22 -3.26
N ILE A 119 8.71 -5.17 -3.46
CA ILE A 119 9.43 -4.92 -4.71
C ILE A 119 10.91 -5.18 -4.47
N SER A 120 11.57 -5.92 -5.35
CA SER A 120 13.03 -6.03 -5.38
C SER A 120 13.58 -5.35 -6.62
N ALA A 121 14.58 -4.49 -6.45
CA ALA A 121 15.39 -3.96 -7.54
C ALA A 121 16.69 -4.76 -7.60
N ILE A 122 16.86 -5.50 -8.69
CA ILE A 122 17.99 -6.41 -8.90
C ILE A 122 18.91 -5.80 -9.96
N ASN A 123 20.16 -5.55 -9.60
CA ASN A 123 21.20 -5.21 -10.54
C ASN A 123 21.84 -6.51 -11.05
N PRO A 124 21.73 -6.85 -12.35
CA PRO A 124 22.25 -8.10 -12.87
C PRO A 124 23.79 -8.16 -12.93
N LYS A 125 24.46 -7.01 -12.81
CA LYS A 125 25.93 -6.91 -12.89
C LYS A 125 26.60 -6.91 -11.52
N ASP A 126 25.92 -6.38 -10.50
CA ASP A 126 26.48 -6.24 -9.16
C ASP A 126 25.42 -6.46 -8.06
N SER A 127 25.53 -7.59 -7.37
CA SER A 127 24.62 -7.95 -6.28
C SER A 127 24.66 -7.00 -5.08
N GLN A 128 25.74 -6.24 -4.89
CA GLN A 128 25.83 -5.24 -3.81
C GLN A 128 24.92 -4.04 -4.05
N CYS A 129 24.44 -3.87 -5.28
CA CYS A 129 23.50 -2.82 -5.67
C CYS A 129 22.03 -3.27 -5.64
N ASN A 130 21.76 -4.48 -5.14
CA ASN A 130 20.39 -4.95 -4.97
C ASN A 130 19.72 -4.23 -3.78
N THR A 131 18.43 -3.95 -3.91
CA THR A 131 17.62 -3.44 -2.79
C THR A 131 16.22 -4.06 -2.83
N ILE A 132 15.60 -4.11 -1.66
CA ILE A 132 14.24 -4.58 -1.49
C ILE A 132 13.45 -3.43 -0.85
N ALA A 133 12.20 -3.25 -1.28
CA ALA A 133 11.26 -2.32 -0.70
C ALA A 133 9.99 -3.05 -0.28
N THR A 134 9.50 -2.76 0.92
CA THR A 134 8.27 -3.33 1.49
C THR A 134 7.15 -2.32 1.43
N ARG A 135 5.95 -2.77 1.06
CA ARG A 135 4.79 -1.90 0.93
C ARG A 135 4.37 -1.36 2.31
N LEU A 136 4.24 -0.04 2.42
CA LEU A 136 3.71 0.62 3.62
C LEU A 136 2.18 0.68 3.63
N HIS A 137 1.58 0.98 2.47
CA HIS A 137 0.13 1.07 2.32
C HIS A 137 -0.31 0.41 1.00
N SER A 138 -1.26 -0.52 1.11
CA SER A 138 -1.98 -1.07 -0.06
C SER A 138 -2.90 -0.02 -0.66
N ALA A 139 -2.94 0.06 -1.99
CA ALA A 139 -3.90 0.88 -2.73
C ALA A 139 -5.36 0.53 -2.42
N ALA A 140 -5.65 -0.63 -1.81
CA ALA A 140 -6.98 -1.01 -1.35
C ALA A 140 -7.51 -0.10 -0.22
N ASN A 141 -6.62 0.52 0.55
CA ASN A 141 -6.98 1.67 1.38
C ASN A 141 -6.84 2.94 0.54
N ARG A 142 -7.71 3.10 -0.47
CA ARG A 142 -8.06 4.43 -0.96
C ARG A 142 -8.71 5.15 0.22
N ILE A 143 -7.89 5.72 1.10
CA ILE A 143 -8.32 6.82 1.94
C ILE A 143 -8.69 7.88 0.92
N GLU A 144 -9.98 8.01 0.64
CA GLU A 144 -10.52 9.22 0.07
C GLU A 144 -10.09 10.33 1.04
N VAL A 145 -8.95 10.95 0.74
CA VAL A 145 -8.60 12.23 1.33
C VAL A 145 -9.63 13.18 0.73
N LEU A 146 -10.81 13.19 1.35
CA LEU A 146 -11.78 14.26 1.24
C LEU A 146 -11.01 15.51 1.68
N PHE A 147 -10.47 16.22 0.69
CA PHE A 147 -10.13 17.61 0.80
C PHE A 147 -11.41 18.30 1.26
N SER A 148 -11.59 18.37 2.58
CA SER A 148 -12.57 19.22 3.20
C SER A 148 -12.11 20.63 2.86
N ALA A 149 -12.66 21.15 1.76
CA ALA A 149 -12.52 22.54 1.40
C ALA A 149 -13.07 23.33 2.60
N VAL A 150 -12.16 23.82 3.43
CA VAL A 150 -12.45 24.80 4.47
C VAL A 150 -12.88 26.05 3.72
N LEU A 151 -14.18 26.13 3.42
CA LEU A 151 -14.85 27.35 3.02
C LEU A 151 -14.84 28.28 4.24
N LEU A 152 -13.74 29.03 4.38
CA LEU A 152 -13.69 30.24 5.18
C LEU A 152 -14.69 31.23 4.57
N SER A 153 -15.95 31.12 5.02
CA SER A 153 -16.95 32.16 4.82
C SER A 153 -16.67 33.28 5.81
N SER A 154 -15.85 34.25 5.39
CA SER A 154 -15.70 35.52 6.08
C SER A 154 -16.96 36.37 5.85
N PHE A 155 -18.01 36.10 6.62
CA PHE A 155 -19.05 37.10 6.90
C PHE A 155 -18.49 38.07 7.94
N VAL A 156 -17.83 39.13 7.47
CA VAL A 156 -17.69 40.35 8.27
C VAL A 156 -18.75 41.33 7.78
N GLY A 157 -19.92 41.26 8.39
CA GLY A 157 -20.89 42.34 8.34
C GLY A 157 -20.35 43.51 9.16
N MET A 158 -20.09 44.64 8.51
CA MET A 158 -19.80 45.89 9.19
C MET A 158 -20.90 46.89 8.90
N LYS A 159 -21.55 47.29 10.00
CA LYS A 159 -22.72 48.17 10.11
C LYS A 159 -22.51 49.50 9.38
N THR A 160 -23.51 49.90 8.59
CA THR A 160 -23.77 51.29 8.25
C THR A 160 -24.21 52.04 9.51
N TYR A 161 -23.53 53.13 9.82
CA TYR A 161 -24.04 54.18 10.69
C TYR A 161 -24.34 55.41 9.82
N PHE A 162 -25.46 56.05 10.17
CA PHE A 162 -26.18 57.16 9.53
C PHE A 162 -25.33 58.25 8.86
#